data_AF-A0A1V4M438-F1
#
_entry.id   AF-A0A1V4M438-F1
#
_cell.length_a   1.000
_cell.length_b   1.000
_cell.length_c   1.000
_cell.angle_alpha   90.00
_cell.angle_beta   90.00
_cell.angle_gamma   90.00
#
_symmetry.space_group_name_H-M   'P 1'
#
loop_
_entity.id
_entity.type
_entity.pdbx_description
1 polymer ?
#
loop_
_entity_poly.entity_id
_entity_poly.type
_entity_poly.pdbx_seq_one_letter_code
_entity_poly.pdbx_strand_id
1 'polypeptide(L)'
;MDNKWLDNRWYFRDFYIPGYMRQRLLDYIEKRVPPGGFLEKVICNDLMGALSAADSLNMGNLPAYGNFLYNYAPCSCYGSVEKYHKWIKGE
;
A
#
# COMPACT_ATOMS: atom_id res chain seq x y z
N MET A 1 17.62 -24.06 1.87
CA MET A 1 16.42 -24.07 2.73
C MET A 1 15.56 -22.90 2.31
N ASP A 2 14.46 -23.18 1.60
CA ASP A 2 13.52 -22.16 1.13
C ASP A 2 12.75 -21.60 2.32
N ASN A 3 13.11 -20.39 2.76
CA ASN A 3 12.47 -19.64 3.84
C ASN A 3 11.09 -19.09 3.43
N LYS A 4 10.21 -19.95 2.90
CA LYS A 4 8.85 -19.60 2.45
C LYS A 4 7.92 -19.14 3.59
N TRP A 5 8.37 -19.24 4.84
CA TRP A 5 7.66 -18.76 6.03
C TRP A 5 8.07 -17.35 6.49
N LEU A 6 9.17 -16.80 5.97
CA LEU A 6 9.62 -15.43 6.27
C LEU A 6 9.08 -14.39 5.30
N ASP A 7 8.48 -14.83 4.19
CA ASP A 7 8.18 -13.93 3.10
C ASP A 7 6.76 -13.37 3.18
N ASN A 8 6.59 -12.37 4.05
CA ASN A 8 5.35 -11.59 4.14
C ASN A 8 5.14 -10.66 2.92
N ARG A 9 5.79 -10.93 1.79
CA ARG A 9 5.65 -10.15 0.56
C ARG A 9 4.35 -10.50 -0.15
N TRP A 10 3.90 -9.56 -0.97
CA TRP A 10 2.80 -9.79 -1.91
C TRP A 10 3.30 -9.54 -3.33
N TYR A 11 2.92 -10.40 -4.27
CA TYR A 11 3.49 -10.42 -5.62
C TYR A 11 2.45 -10.08 -6.68
N PHE A 12 2.88 -9.32 -7.69
CA PHE A 12 2.12 -9.05 -8.91
C PHE A 12 3.06 -9.00 -10.11
N ARG A 13 3.02 -10.04 -10.94
CA ARG A 13 3.97 -10.21 -12.05
C ARG A 13 5.41 -10.12 -11.52
N ASP A 14 6.24 -9.27 -12.13
CA ASP A 14 7.63 -9.02 -11.73
C ASP A 14 7.76 -8.03 -10.56
N PHE A 15 6.64 -7.52 -10.04
CA PHE A 15 6.59 -6.56 -8.93
C PHE A 15 6.21 -7.23 -7.62
N TYR A 16 6.61 -6.62 -6.51
CA TYR A 16 6.23 -7.09 -5.18
C TYR A 16 6.13 -5.96 -4.14
N ILE A 17 5.27 -6.15 -3.15
CA ILE A 17 5.23 -5.32 -1.95
C ILE A 17 6.17 -5.97 -0.91
N PRO A 18 7.21 -5.26 -0.42
CA PRO A 18 8.06 -5.75 0.67
C PRO A 18 7.24 -6.09 1.91
N GLY A 19 7.63 -7.12 2.66
CA GLY A 19 6.80 -7.60 3.78
C GLY A 19 6.51 -6.57 4.87
N TYR A 20 7.46 -5.68 5.18
CA TYR A 20 7.25 -4.58 6.11
C TYR A 20 6.27 -3.53 5.58
N MET A 21 6.24 -3.30 4.26
CA MET A 21 5.28 -2.41 3.61
C MET A 21 3.90 -3.03 3.53
N ARG A 22 3.83 -4.33 3.26
CA ARG A 22 2.58 -5.10 3.29
C ARG A 22 1.95 -5.01 4.67
N GLN A 23 2.73 -5.22 5.74
CA GLN A 23 2.21 -5.11 7.10
C GLN A 23 1.63 -3.73 7.40
N ARG A 24 2.33 -2.65 7.02
CA ARG A 24 1.83 -1.27 7.19
C ARG A 24 0.55 -1.00 6.40
N LEU A 25 0.45 -1.56 5.19
CA LEU A 25 -0.75 -1.44 4.37
C LEU A 25 -1.93 -2.22 4.98
N LEU A 26 -1.69 -3.40 5.54
CA LEU A 26 -2.69 -4.18 6.27
C LEU A 26 -3.13 -3.48 7.56
N ASP A 27 -2.20 -2.89 8.32
CA ASP A 27 -2.54 -2.12 9.52
C ASP A 27 -3.44 -0.90 9.17
N TYR A 28 -3.21 -0.27 8.01
CA TYR A 28 -4.12 0.77 7.50
C TYR A 28 -5.52 0.21 7.17
N ILE A 29 -5.59 -0.91 6.44
CA ILE A 29 -6.86 -1.48 5.99
C ILE A 29 -7.66 -2.05 7.17
N GLU A 30 -7.04 -2.87 8.00
CA GLU A 30 -7.71 -3.67 9.04
C GLU A 30 -7.90 -2.89 10.34
N LYS A 31 -6.90 -2.07 10.70
CA LYS A 31 -6.84 -1.39 12.00
C LYS A 31 -7.03 0.13 11.89
N ARG A 32 -7.20 0.65 10.67
CA ARG A 32 -7.36 2.10 10.40
C ARG A 32 -6.18 2.93 10.91
N VAL A 33 -5.00 2.33 11.01
CA VAL A 33 -3.79 3.02 11.47
C VAL A 33 -3.22 3.83 10.30
N PRO A 34 -3.02 5.16 10.46
CA PRO A 34 -2.41 5.98 9.41
C PRO A 34 -1.02 5.45 9.03
N PRO A 35 -0.74 5.20 7.74
CA PRO A 35 0.56 4.74 7.29
C PRO A 35 1.53 5.91 7.11
N GLY A 36 2.77 5.61 6.72
CA GLY A 36 3.76 6.65 6.38
C GLY A 36 3.51 7.31 5.02
N GLY A 37 4.23 8.40 4.76
CA GLY A 37 4.01 9.30 3.61
C GLY A 37 3.90 8.61 2.25
N PHE A 38 4.82 7.69 1.89
CA PHE A 38 4.74 6.98 0.62
C PHE A 38 3.41 6.23 0.43
N LEU A 39 2.98 5.45 1.44
CA LEU A 39 1.74 4.67 1.34
C LEU A 39 0.51 5.58 1.33
N GLU A 40 0.51 6.66 2.10
CA GLU A 40 -0.56 7.66 2.04
C GLU A 40 -0.73 8.19 0.61
N LYS A 41 0.37 8.55 -0.06
CA LYS A 41 0.33 9.04 -1.46
C LYS A 41 -0.21 7.99 -2.42
N VAL A 42 0.22 6.73 -2.28
CA VAL A 42 -0.29 5.63 -3.11
C VAL A 42 -1.80 5.40 -2.87
N ILE A 43 -2.22 5.36 -1.60
CA ILE A 43 -3.63 5.16 -1.22
C ILE A 43 -4.50 6.30 -1.73
N CYS A 44 -4.01 7.54 -1.68
CA CYS A 44 -4.72 8.73 -2.15
C CYS A 44 -4.69 8.90 -3.68
N ASN A 45 -4.10 7.97 -4.43
CA ASN A 45 -3.94 8.04 -5.88
C ASN A 45 -3.14 9.29 -6.34
N ASP A 46 -2.18 9.73 -5.54
CA ASP A 46 -1.24 10.80 -5.85
C ASP A 46 0.05 10.19 -6.41
N LEU A 47 0.05 9.88 -7.72
CA LEU A 47 1.20 9.24 -8.38
C LEU A 47 2.48 10.08 -8.27
N MET A 48 2.37 11.40 -8.46
CA MET A 48 3.52 12.30 -8.41
C MET A 48 4.09 12.40 -6.98
N GLY A 49 3.22 12.47 -5.97
CA GLY A 49 3.63 12.41 -4.56
C GLY A 49 4.21 11.06 -4.17
N ALA A 50 3.69 9.96 -4.71
CA ALA A 50 4.22 8.63 -4.44
C ALA A 50 5.63 8.47 -5.03
N LEU A 51 5.85 8.95 -6.26
CA LEU A 51 7.17 8.95 -6.90
C LEU A 51 8.19 9.80 -6.15
N SER A 52 7.79 10.96 -5.60
CA SER A 52 8.70 11.82 -4.84
C SER A 52 9.02 11.29 -3.44
N ALA A 53 8.10 10.53 -2.83
CA ALA A 53 8.26 9.96 -1.49
C ALA A 53 8.86 8.54 -1.49
N ALA A 54 8.96 7.88 -2.64
CA ALA A 54 9.44 6.50 -2.73
C ALA A 54 10.96 6.40 -2.56
N ASP A 55 11.39 5.38 -1.80
CA ASP A 55 12.75 4.84 -1.95
C ASP A 55 12.88 4.06 -3.28
N SER A 56 14.11 3.66 -3.62
CA SER A 56 14.40 2.95 -4.88
C SER A 56 13.62 1.64 -5.04
N LEU A 57 13.37 0.93 -3.94
CA LEU A 57 12.66 -0.34 -3.95
C LEU A 57 11.16 -0.13 -4.21
N ASN A 58 10.56 0.83 -3.51
CA ASN A 58 9.14 1.14 -3.62
C ASN A 58 8.80 1.78 -4.96
N MET A 59 9.69 2.60 -5.50
CA MET A 59 9.53 3.24 -6.80
C MET A 59 9.41 2.20 -7.92
N GLY A 60 10.29 1.20 -7.93
CA GLY A 60 10.24 0.10 -8.90
C GLY A 60 9.03 -0.82 -8.74
N ASN A 61 8.37 -0.81 -7.57
CA ASN A 61 7.29 -1.73 -7.23
C ASN A 61 5.90 -1.07 -7.11
N LEU A 62 5.75 0.19 -7.53
CA LEU A 62 4.45 0.89 -7.56
C LEU A 62 3.31 0.07 -8.19
N PRO A 63 3.51 -0.68 -9.29
CA PRO A 63 2.44 -1.50 -9.87
C PRO A 63 1.88 -2.56 -8.92
N ALA A 64 2.70 -3.11 -8.02
CA ALA A 64 2.23 -4.08 -7.03
C ALA A 64 1.25 -3.43 -6.05
N TYR A 65 1.56 -2.23 -5.55
CA TYR A 65 0.67 -1.52 -4.64
C TYR A 65 -0.68 -1.18 -5.29
N GLY A 66 -0.66 -0.67 -6.53
CA GLY A 66 -1.87 -0.33 -7.26
C GLY A 66 -2.75 -1.57 -7.50
N ASN A 67 -2.15 -2.70 -7.90
CA ASN A 67 -2.88 -3.94 -8.10
C ASN A 67 -3.45 -4.51 -6.80
N PHE A 68 -2.69 -4.45 -5.70
CA PHE A 68 -3.16 -4.89 -4.40
C PHE A 68 -4.40 -4.09 -3.95
N LEU A 69 -4.31 -2.76 -3.99
CA LEU A 69 -5.43 -1.89 -3.61
C LEU A 69 -6.67 -2.15 -4.48
N TYR A 70 -6.48 -2.22 -5.80
CA TYR A 70 -7.60 -2.38 -6.74
C TYR A 70 -8.36 -3.70 -6.58
N ASN A 71 -7.65 -4.81 -6.31
CA ASN A 71 -8.27 -6.14 -6.31
C ASN A 71 -8.61 -6.68 -4.91
N TYR A 72 -7.96 -6.17 -3.85
CA TYR A 72 -8.06 -6.78 -2.52
C TYR A 72 -8.47 -5.80 -1.42
N ALA A 73 -8.29 -4.48 -1.60
CA ALA A 73 -8.67 -3.52 -0.58
C ALA A 73 -10.14 -3.07 -0.74
N PRO A 74 -10.84 -2.73 0.35
CA PRO A 74 -12.18 -2.12 0.27
C PRO A 74 -12.16 -0.84 -0.58
N CYS A 75 -13.07 -0.72 -1.54
CA CYS A 75 -13.09 0.41 -2.49
C CYS A 75 -13.31 1.79 -1.84
N SER A 76 -13.77 1.82 -0.59
CA SER A 76 -13.94 3.04 0.22
C SER A 76 -12.66 3.48 0.92
N CYS A 77 -11.61 2.65 0.99
CA CYS A 77 -10.37 2.97 1.71
C CYS A 77 -9.26 3.56 0.82
N TYR A 78 -9.48 3.78 -0.47
CA TYR A 78 -8.44 4.29 -1.37
C TYR A 78 -9.02 5.03 -2.57
N GLY A 79 -8.17 5.80 -3.25
CA GLY A 79 -8.44 6.50 -4.50
C GLY A 79 -8.57 8.01 -4.37
N SER A 80 -8.71 8.54 -3.14
CA SER A 80 -8.70 9.98 -2.88
C SER A 80 -8.37 10.29 -1.42
N VAL A 81 -7.98 11.54 -1.15
CA VAL A 81 -7.68 12.03 0.21
C VAL A 81 -8.93 11.99 1.10
N GLU A 82 -10.10 12.25 0.56
CA GLU A 82 -11.37 12.21 1.29
C GLU A 82 -11.71 10.80 1.75
N LYS A 83 -11.55 9.80 0.86
CA LYS A 83 -11.73 8.39 1.20
C LYS A 83 -10.75 7.93 2.26
N TYR A 84 -9.48 8.32 2.12
CA TYR A 84 -8.45 8.04 3.11
C TYR A 84 -8.83 8.54 4.51
N HIS A 85 -9.25 9.80 4.62
CA HIS A 85 -9.66 10.38 5.90
C HIS A 85 -10.93 9.74 6.48
N LYS A 86 -11.95 9.47 5.67
CA LYS A 86 -13.17 8.78 6.14
C LYS A 86 -12.85 7.38 6.66
N TRP A 87 -12.02 6.63 5.93
CA TRP A 87 -11.60 5.30 6.31
C TRP A 87 -10.89 5.28 7.68
N ILE A 88 -9.94 6.19 7.91
CA ILE A 88 -9.23 6.30 9.20
C ILE A 88 -10.18 6.61 10.34
N LYS A 89 -11.17 7.48 10.12
CA LYS A 89 -12.19 7.82 11.12
C LYS A 89 -13.21 6.71 11.34
N GLY A 90 -13.30 5.74 10.43
CA GLY A 90 -14.30 4.69 10.45
C GLY A 90 -15.68 5.12 9.99
N GLU A 91 -15.71 6.14 9.13
CA GLU A 91 -16.91 6.71 8.48
C GLU A 91 -17.21 6.05 7.12
#